data_AF-A0A0F3MKL2-F1
#
_entry.id   AF-A0A0F3MKL2-F1
#
_cell.length_a   1.000
_cell.length_b   1.000
_cell.length_c   1.000
_cell.angle_alpha   90.00
_cell.angle_beta   90.00
_cell.angle_gamma   90.00
#
_symmetry.space_group_name_H-M   'P 1'
#
loop_
_entity.id
_entity.type
_entity.pdbx_description
1 polymer ?
#
loop_
_entity_poly.entity_id
_entity_poly.type
_entity_poly.pdbx_seq_one_letter_code
_entity_poly.pdbx_strand_id
1 'polypeptide(L)'
;MPLDSDSNTALHLAAKYQKTEIVNLLLSYNANVALKNNHEDTPLHFAVNNKDAEVVEQMLQNHTSSAAINSQNTYGLTPLHLICKRPVVGSDKDLTGLMNTAQIKIG
;
A
#
# COMPACT_ATOMS: atom_id res chain seq x y z
N MET A 1 13.86 1.91 13.04
CA MET A 1 14.10 1.88 11.59
C MET A 1 14.34 3.31 11.13
N PRO A 2 15.40 3.59 10.35
CA PRO A 2 15.65 4.94 9.85
C PRO A 2 14.53 5.38 8.90
N LEU A 3 14.19 6.67 8.97
CA LEU A 3 13.16 7.33 8.16
C LEU A 3 13.81 8.45 7.33
N ASP A 4 13.22 8.82 6.21
CA ASP A 4 13.62 10.02 5.47
C ASP A 4 13.02 11.31 6.06
N SER A 5 13.22 12.45 5.39
CA SER A 5 12.70 13.75 5.83
C SER A 5 11.16 13.83 5.89
N ASP A 6 10.48 12.98 5.14
CA ASP A 6 9.01 12.90 5.09
C ASP A 6 8.47 11.79 6.00
N SER A 7 9.31 11.23 6.87
CA SER A 7 9.00 10.05 7.70
C SER A 7 8.67 8.79 6.88
N ASN A 8 9.13 8.70 5.62
CA ASN A 8 8.97 7.49 4.83
C ASN A 8 9.87 6.38 5.38
N THR A 9 9.29 5.20 5.51
CA THR A 9 10.02 3.97 5.78
C THR A 9 10.69 3.44 4.51
N ALA A 10 11.62 2.50 4.66
CA ALA A 10 12.17 1.77 3.52
C ALA A 10 11.07 1.13 2.65
N LEU A 11 9.96 0.69 3.25
CA LEU A 11 8.83 0.09 2.55
C LEU A 11 8.01 1.12 1.75
N HIS A 12 7.86 2.35 2.26
CA HIS A 12 7.27 3.45 1.49
C HIS A 12 8.08 3.72 0.23
N LEU A 13 9.40 3.84 0.38
CA LEU A 13 10.30 4.13 -0.74
C LEU A 13 10.32 2.98 -1.75
N ALA A 14 10.42 1.74 -1.28
CA ALA A 14 10.38 0.55 -2.14
C ALA A 14 9.08 0.46 -2.94
N ALA A 15 7.94 0.72 -2.30
CA ALA A 15 6.64 0.77 -2.98
C ALA A 15 6.55 1.93 -3.98
N LYS A 16 7.00 3.13 -3.60
CA LYS A 16 7.01 4.34 -4.46
C LYS A 16 7.84 4.14 -5.73
N TYR A 17 8.98 3.45 -5.63
CA TYR A 17 9.91 3.22 -6.74
C TYR A 17 9.73 1.87 -7.44
N GLN A 18 8.65 1.13 -7.18
CA GLN A 18 8.33 -0.16 -7.82
C GLN A 18 9.48 -1.17 -7.69
N LYS A 19 10.07 -1.25 -6.49
CA LYS A 19 11.17 -2.18 -6.20
C LYS A 19 10.62 -3.45 -5.58
N THR A 20 9.91 -4.26 -6.37
CA THR A 20 9.21 -5.48 -5.95
C THR A 20 10.08 -6.42 -5.12
N GLU A 21 11.32 -6.68 -5.56
CA GLU A 21 12.27 -7.51 -4.80
C GLU A 21 12.58 -6.94 -3.40
N ILE A 22 12.75 -5.62 -3.30
CA ILE A 22 13.02 -4.94 -2.02
C ILE A 22 11.77 -4.96 -1.14
N VAL A 23 10.58 -4.76 -1.73
CA VAL A 23 9.31 -4.88 -1.01
C VAL A 23 9.19 -6.28 -0.41
N ASN A 24 9.37 -7.33 -1.21
CA ASN A 24 9.27 -8.72 -0.76
C ASN A 24 10.29 -9.03 0.34
N LEU A 25 11.53 -8.55 0.18
CA LEU A 25 12.57 -8.67 1.20
C LEU A 25 12.13 -8.00 2.52
N LEU A 26 11.66 -6.76 2.47
CA LEU A 26 11.21 -6.03 3.66
C LEU A 26 10.00 -6.71 4.32
N LEU A 27 9.03 -7.19 3.55
CA LEU A 27 7.88 -7.93 4.05
C LEU A 27 8.29 -9.25 4.71
N SER A 28 9.31 -9.94 4.17
CA SER A 28 9.87 -11.16 4.77
C SER A 28 10.51 -10.91 6.14
N TYR A 29 10.98 -9.69 6.40
CA TYR A 29 11.46 -9.22 7.70
C TYR A 29 10.35 -8.58 8.56
N ASN A 30 9.08 -8.90 8.29
CA ASN A 30 7.92 -8.39 9.01
C ASN A 30 7.82 -6.86 9.02
N ALA A 31 8.26 -6.18 7.95
CA ALA A 31 8.05 -4.74 7.82
C ALA A 31 6.56 -4.39 7.96
N ASN A 32 6.29 -3.33 8.73
CA ASN A 32 4.94 -2.88 9.03
C ASN A 32 4.38 -2.05 7.86
N VAL A 33 3.29 -2.55 7.25
CA VAL A 33 2.60 -1.90 6.12
C VAL A 33 1.59 -0.82 6.55
N ALA A 34 1.35 -0.67 7.86
CA ALA A 34 0.43 0.32 8.43
C ALA A 34 1.12 1.59 8.93
N LEU A 35 2.46 1.70 8.83
CA LEU A 35 3.16 2.91 9.22
C LEU A 35 2.79 4.07 8.30
N LYS A 36 2.48 5.22 8.91
CA LYS A 36 2.15 6.46 8.22
C LYS A 36 3.39 7.35 8.09
N ASN A 37 3.56 7.99 6.94
CA ASN A 37 4.52 9.07 6.75
C ASN A 37 3.93 10.43 7.19
N ASN A 38 4.64 11.54 6.95
CA ASN A 38 4.18 12.90 7.30
C ASN A 38 2.89 13.34 6.57
N HIS A 39 2.53 12.67 5.48
CA HIS A 39 1.29 12.88 4.73
C HIS A 39 0.19 11.89 5.12
N GLU A 40 0.40 11.13 6.19
CA GLU A 40 -0.45 10.04 6.62
C GLU A 40 -0.65 8.93 5.57
N ASP A 41 0.15 8.92 4.51
CA ASP A 41 0.18 7.84 3.54
C ASP A 41 0.87 6.63 4.18
N THR A 42 0.35 5.44 3.89
CA THR A 42 0.98 4.16 4.21
C THR A 42 1.73 3.64 2.98
N PRO A 43 2.64 2.64 3.10
CA PRO A 43 3.24 2.01 1.94
C PRO A 43 2.21 1.46 0.94
N LEU A 44 1.03 1.05 1.42
CA LEU A 44 -0.07 0.59 0.59
C LEU A 44 -0.65 1.71 -0.30
N HIS A 45 -0.69 2.97 0.16
CA HIS A 45 -1.09 4.11 -0.67
C HIS A 45 -0.15 4.29 -1.88
N PHE A 46 1.16 4.08 -1.67
CA PHE A 46 2.15 4.17 -2.74
C PHE A 46 2.07 2.97 -3.71
N ALA A 47 1.91 1.76 -3.18
CA ALA A 47 1.81 0.54 -3.97
C ALA A 47 0.63 0.58 -4.97
N VAL A 48 -0.57 0.96 -4.50
CA VAL A 48 -1.76 1.03 -5.37
C VAL A 48 -1.62 2.08 -6.47
N ASN A 49 -0.93 3.19 -6.20
CA ASN A 49 -0.72 4.26 -7.19
C ASN A 49 0.16 3.82 -8.36
N ASN A 50 1.01 2.81 -8.15
CA ASN A 50 1.97 2.32 -9.13
C ASN A 50 1.49 1.13 -9.96
N LYS A 51 0.26 0.65 -9.73
CA LYS A 51 -0.37 -0.47 -10.46
C LYS A 51 0.34 -1.82 -10.34
N ASP A 52 1.16 -2.00 -9.32
CA ASP A 52 1.87 -3.26 -9.07
C ASP A 52 0.98 -4.19 -8.24
N ALA A 53 0.18 -5.02 -8.92
CA ALA A 53 -0.75 -5.96 -8.29
C ALA A 53 -0.04 -7.01 -7.43
N GLU A 54 1.17 -7.43 -7.82
CA GLU A 54 1.97 -8.39 -7.07
C GLU A 54 2.40 -7.79 -5.72
N VAL A 55 2.96 -6.57 -5.73
CA VAL A 55 3.33 -5.86 -4.50
C VAL A 55 2.11 -5.62 -3.61
N VAL A 56 0.97 -5.22 -4.19
CA VAL A 56 -0.26 -5.01 -3.43
C VAL A 56 -0.72 -6.32 -2.79
N GLU A 57 -0.74 -7.43 -3.52
CA GLU A 57 -1.11 -8.74 -2.98
C GLU A 57 -0.19 -9.16 -1.83
N GLN A 58 1.13 -9.03 -1.99
CA GLN A 58 2.10 -9.35 -0.94
C GLN A 58 1.92 -8.48 0.31
N MET A 59 1.67 -7.18 0.14
CA MET A 59 1.36 -6.28 1.25
C MET A 59 0.05 -6.64 1.94
N LEU A 60 -0.97 -7.11 1.22
CA LEU A 60 -2.25 -7.53 1.78
C LEU A 60 -2.16 -8.83 2.58
N GLN A 61 -1.23 -9.72 2.23
CA GLN A 61 -0.94 -10.94 2.99
C GLN A 61 -0.17 -10.66 4.30
N ASN A 62 0.41 -9.46 4.46
CA ASN A 62 1.11 -9.09 5.68
C ASN A 62 0.14 -8.92 6.87
N HIS A 63 0.52 -9.41 8.04
CA HIS A 63 -0.28 -9.32 9.28
C HIS A 63 -0.74 -7.90 9.69
N THR A 64 -0.04 -6.84 9.27
CA THR A 64 -0.42 -5.44 9.56
C THR A 64 -1.31 -4.81 8.48
N SER A 65 -1.68 -5.55 7.43
CA SER A 65 -2.44 -5.04 6.28
C SER A 65 -3.84 -4.56 6.65
N SER A 66 -4.48 -5.18 7.64
CA SER A 66 -5.81 -4.82 8.12
C SER A 66 -5.91 -3.35 8.55
N ALA A 67 -4.86 -2.85 9.23
CA ALA A 67 -4.77 -1.45 9.65
C ALA A 67 -4.46 -0.50 8.48
N ALA A 68 -3.83 -0.99 7.40
CA ALA A 68 -3.42 -0.18 6.26
C ALA A 68 -4.53 0.04 5.22
N ILE A 69 -5.43 -0.94 5.01
CA ILE A 69 -6.45 -0.90 3.94
C ILE A 69 -7.44 0.27 4.09
N ASN A 70 -7.82 0.58 5.32
CA ASN A 70 -8.75 1.67 5.63
C ASN A 70 -8.06 2.91 6.19
N SER A 71 -6.73 2.92 6.21
CA SER A 71 -5.97 4.08 6.64
C SER A 71 -6.24 5.24 5.69
N GLN A 72 -6.60 6.39 6.23
CA GLN A 72 -6.78 7.61 5.46
C GLN A 72 -5.49 8.44 5.52
N ASN A 73 -5.11 9.02 4.39
CA ASN A 73 -4.05 10.02 4.32
C ASN A 73 -4.58 11.43 4.68
N THR A 74 -3.73 12.46 4.58
CA THR A 74 -4.11 13.86 4.90
C THR A 74 -5.25 14.42 4.06
N TYR A 75 -5.60 13.78 2.94
CA TYR A 75 -6.74 14.16 2.10
C TYR A 75 -8.01 13.38 2.44
N GLY A 76 -8.00 12.54 3.49
CA GLY A 76 -9.10 11.62 3.81
C GLY A 76 -9.24 10.45 2.84
N LEU A 77 -8.25 10.25 1.95
CA LEU A 77 -8.29 9.21 0.92
C LEU A 77 -7.70 7.93 1.48
N THR A 78 -8.39 6.81 1.26
CA THR A 78 -7.87 5.47 1.50
C THR A 78 -7.10 5.00 0.26
N PRO A 79 -6.31 3.92 0.33
CA PRO A 79 -5.69 3.36 -0.86
C PRO A 79 -6.74 2.99 -1.94
N LEU A 80 -7.94 2.55 -1.55
CA LEU A 80 -9.03 2.28 -2.50
C LEU A 80 -9.55 3.57 -3.17
N HIS A 81 -9.69 4.67 -2.42
CA HIS A 81 -10.05 5.97 -3.01
C HIS A 81 -9.03 6.41 -4.07
N LEU A 82 -7.73 6.13 -3.87
CA LEU A 82 -6.68 6.48 -4.82
C LEU A 82 -6.79 5.70 -6.14
N ILE A 83 -7.25 4.43 -6.10
CA ILE A 83 -7.52 3.65 -7.31
C ILE A 83 -8.66 4.30 -8.12
N CYS A 84 -9.77 4.63 -7.46
CA CYS A 84 -10.95 5.21 -8.11
C CYS A 84 -10.72 6.62 -8.67
N LYS A 85 -9.81 7.40 -8.09
CA LYS A 85 -9.47 8.75 -8.57
C LYS A 85 -8.73 8.73 -9.93
N ARG A 86 -8.19 7.60 -10.34
CA ARG A 86 -7.39 7.47 -11.56
C ARG A 86 -8.26 7.08 -12.78
N PRO A 87 -7.83 7.42 -14.01
CA PRO A 87 -8.50 6.95 -15.22
C PRO A 87 -8.45 5.42 -15.25
N VAL A 88 -9.61 4.76 -15.27
CA VAL A 88 -9.72 3.30 -15.17
C VAL A 88 -9.08 2.66 -16.40
N VAL A 89 -7.90 2.07 -16.21
CA VAL A 89 -7.23 1.23 -17.21
C VAL A 89 -7.45 -0.23 -16.81
N GLY A 90 -7.41 -1.19 -17.75
CA GLY A 90 -7.76 -2.59 -17.48
C GLY A 90 -7.15 -3.20 -16.21
N SER A 91 -5.91 -2.83 -15.87
CA SER A 91 -5.18 -3.24 -14.65
C SER A 91 -5.82 -2.80 -13.33
N ASP A 92 -6.60 -1.72 -13.33
CA ASP A 92 -7.19 -1.15 -12.10
C ASP A 92 -8.38 -2.00 -11.61
N LYS A 93 -8.99 -2.80 -12.49
CA LYS A 93 -10.06 -3.74 -12.13
C LYS A 93 -9.55 -4.84 -11.22
N ASP A 94 -8.36 -5.37 -11.50
CA ASP A 94 -7.73 -6.42 -10.70
C ASP A 94 -7.35 -5.90 -9.31
N LEU A 95 -6.77 -4.70 -9.24
CA LEU A 95 -6.43 -4.04 -7.97
C LEU A 95 -7.67 -3.72 -7.12
N THR A 96 -8.73 -3.22 -7.75
CA THR A 96 -10.01 -2.97 -7.08
C THR A 96 -10.59 -4.28 -6.52
N GLY A 97 -10.51 -5.37 -7.30
CA GLY A 97 -10.93 -6.69 -6.87
C GLY A 97 -10.12 -7.23 -5.68
N LEU A 98 -8.79 -7.10 -5.73
CA LEU A 98 -7.88 -7.50 -4.64
C LEU A 98 -8.18 -6.73 -3.35
N MET A 99 -8.29 -5.41 -3.44
CA MET A 99 -8.57 -4.55 -2.29
C MET A 99 -9.96 -4.80 -1.70
N ASN A 100 -11.01 -4.93 -2.52
CA ASN A 100 -12.35 -5.26 -2.04
C ASN A 100 -12.39 -6.64 -1.36
N THR A 101 -11.71 -7.63 -1.95
CA THR A 101 -11.64 -8.99 -1.39
C THR A 101 -10.91 -8.97 -0.04
N ALA A 102 -9.79 -8.24 0.05
CA ALA A 102 -9.07 -8.10 1.31
C ALA A 102 -9.92 -7.39 2.36
N GLN A 103 -10.65 -6.33 1.99
CA GLN A 103 -11.53 -5.61 2.90
C GLN A 103 -12.65 -6.48 3.47
N ILE A 104 -13.26 -7.36 2.67
CA ILE A 104 -14.28 -8.32 3.12
C ILE A 104 -13.70 -9.33 4.12
N LYS A 105 -12.45 -9.76 3.94
CA LYS A 105 -11.80 -10.75 4.83
C LYS A 105 -11.44 -10.21 6.22
N ILE A 106 -11.45 -8.89 6.39
CA ILE A 106 -11.08 -8.23 7.66
C ILE A 106 -12.32 -7.84 8.46
N GLY A 107 -13.51 -7.90 7.84
CA GLY A 107 -14.80 -7.63 8.48
C GLY A 107 -15.37 -8.82 9.24
#